data_AF-A0A1Y4TYN4-F1
#
_entry.id   AF-A0A1Y4TYN4-F1
#
_cell.length_a   1.000
_cell.length_b   1.000
_cell.length_c   1.000
_cell.angle_alpha   90.00
_cell.angle_beta   90.00
_cell.angle_gamma   90.00
#
_symmetry.space_group_name_H-M   'P 1'
#
loop_
_entity.id
_entity.type
_entity.pdbx_description
1 polymer ?
#
loop_
_entity_poly.entity_id
_entity_poly.type
_entity_poly.pdbx_seq_one_letter_code
_entity_poly.pdbx_strand_id
1 'polypeptide(L)'
;MAETHYDAFISYRRENGFLMAQVIYDRLKDRGVQCFFDLEELRSGKFDEKILIAIREAHTFILILPKNALTRCKNEDDWVRQEIVEAVRCNKVIIPVMYDGFKWPRKWSAEFPEEFQGLEHMNGVSGSHEYLPAMIDKIISYMPQEKLHLVPTNGINASVAMANKEEPMIENEFVSTEKYFGDAIANSENVESVDMAFHAGAEWFTSIEKNDQLYTILDKGIHLRVLLNYPDVSEIVAKHMRHKRKRYMIFEECIQYWEELSNEYPDTVEIRIVDIPILRRYYSFHMKDVRKDTVNVKYYTYGNARMDKNYQPIFHRDSAYFELYRMEFDYLWNRAVAFDEDGMNPPMRKHKTTDTVTFFTEGMSRITDVQQIDMFFRGGSEWHLNSDVVELLSHILDKGIKMRVIVNEKETVEETAKHMRHNLRKYYGYDQNAVNWIELSKNYPELVSIHIAEVPLMRRYYNIIGVENGLMKVSYYTYGNPYPDQDCQIIIEALDNTYKLYSNEFDYLWNSGSHEA
;
A
#
# COMPACT_ATOMS: atom_id res chain seq x y z
N MET A 1 15.24 -22.40 -28.97
CA MET A 1 15.86 -21.27 -28.22
C MET A 1 15.03 -21.11 -26.96
N ALA A 2 15.65 -21.06 -25.78
CA ALA A 2 14.92 -20.78 -24.54
C ALA A 2 14.26 -19.40 -24.68
N GLU A 3 12.97 -19.29 -24.38
CA GLU A 3 12.28 -18.01 -24.30
C GLU A 3 12.97 -17.16 -23.23
N THR A 4 13.41 -15.96 -23.60
CA THR A 4 14.00 -15.01 -22.66
C THR A 4 12.87 -14.22 -22.02
N HIS A 5 12.65 -14.39 -20.72
CA HIS A 5 11.59 -13.73 -19.97
C HIS A 5 12.00 -12.34 -19.45
N TYR A 6 13.30 -12.05 -19.41
CA TYR A 6 13.84 -10.77 -18.95
C TYR A 6 14.80 -10.18 -19.98
N ASP A 7 14.83 -8.86 -20.08
CA ASP A 7 15.83 -8.14 -20.86
C ASP A 7 17.19 -8.17 -20.15
N ALA A 8 17.20 -7.93 -18.84
CA ALA A 8 18.43 -7.86 -18.07
C ALA A 8 18.33 -8.50 -16.68
N PHE A 9 19.41 -9.11 -16.22
CA PHE A 9 19.62 -9.48 -14.82
C PHE A 9 20.59 -8.48 -14.19
N ILE A 10 20.27 -7.92 -13.01
CA ILE A 10 21.14 -6.95 -12.31
C ILE A 10 21.81 -7.62 -11.11
N SER A 11 23.13 -7.83 -11.21
CA SER A 11 23.99 -8.34 -10.14
C SER A 11 24.70 -7.20 -9.42
N TYR A 12 24.74 -7.23 -8.08
CA TYR A 12 25.34 -6.18 -7.26
C TYR A 12 25.81 -6.71 -5.91
N ARG A 13 26.75 -5.99 -5.29
CA ARG A 13 27.16 -6.24 -3.90
C ARG A 13 26.19 -5.56 -2.94
N ARG A 14 25.57 -6.28 -1.99
CA ARG A 14 24.57 -5.67 -1.09
C ARG A 14 25.10 -4.52 -0.22
N GLU A 15 26.29 -4.68 0.33
CA GLU A 15 26.88 -3.77 1.32
C GLU A 15 27.04 -2.33 0.80
N ASN A 16 27.33 -2.15 -0.49
CA ASN A 16 27.59 -0.83 -1.09
C ASN A 16 27.10 -0.66 -2.53
N GLY A 17 26.55 -1.72 -3.14
CA GLY A 17 26.02 -1.82 -4.50
C GLY A 17 24.52 -1.53 -4.63
N PHE A 18 23.77 -1.70 -3.54
CA PHE A 18 22.31 -1.79 -3.55
C PHE A 18 21.63 -0.54 -4.11
N LEU A 19 22.00 0.66 -3.63
CA LEU A 19 21.35 1.90 -4.03
C LEU A 19 21.51 2.19 -5.54
N MET A 20 22.72 2.01 -6.08
CA MET A 20 22.96 2.21 -7.52
C MET A 20 22.24 1.16 -8.36
N ALA A 21 22.22 -0.10 -7.90
CA ALA A 21 21.50 -1.17 -8.59
C ALA A 21 19.99 -0.91 -8.65
N GLN A 22 19.40 -0.40 -7.56
CA GLN A 22 18.00 0.01 -7.51
C GLN A 22 17.72 1.20 -8.45
N VAL A 23 18.57 2.23 -8.43
CA VAL A 23 18.43 3.39 -9.34
C VAL A 23 18.50 2.95 -10.81
N ILE A 24 19.42 2.06 -11.17
CA ILE A 24 19.53 1.55 -12.54
C ILE A 24 18.32 0.70 -12.90
N TYR A 25 17.85 -0.15 -11.98
CA TYR A 25 16.63 -0.93 -12.16
C TYR A 25 15.42 -0.04 -12.47
N ASP A 26 15.15 0.97 -11.62
CA ASP A 26 14.01 1.87 -11.76
C ASP A 26 14.07 2.62 -13.10
N ARG A 27 15.24 3.16 -13.45
CA ARG A 27 15.41 3.91 -14.70
C ARG A 27 15.35 3.07 -15.96
N LEU A 28 15.81 1.81 -15.92
CA LEU A 28 15.65 0.88 -17.03
C LEU A 28 14.17 0.50 -17.20
N LYS A 29 13.46 0.29 -16.08
CA LYS A 29 12.02 0.02 -16.07
C LYS A 29 11.21 1.21 -16.64
N ASP A 30 11.55 2.45 -16.27
CA ASP A 30 10.95 3.67 -16.86
C ASP A 30 11.10 3.72 -18.40
N ARG A 31 12.15 3.08 -18.94
CA ARG A 31 12.42 2.99 -20.38
C ARG A 31 11.84 1.73 -21.03
N GLY A 32 11.01 0.98 -20.30
CA GLY A 32 10.34 -0.24 -20.76
C GLY A 32 11.16 -1.52 -20.59
N VAL A 33 12.42 -1.44 -20.16
CA VAL A 33 13.32 -2.60 -20.07
C VAL A 33 12.94 -3.47 -18.87
N GLN A 34 12.63 -4.74 -19.14
CA GLN A 34 12.24 -5.72 -18.13
C GLN A 34 13.46 -6.33 -17.45
N CYS A 35 13.76 -5.86 -16.24
CA CYS A 35 14.90 -6.33 -15.47
C CYS A 35 14.50 -7.33 -14.37
N PHE A 36 15.29 -8.37 -14.15
CA PHE A 36 15.29 -9.16 -12.94
C PHE A 36 16.26 -8.55 -11.92
N PHE A 37 15.75 -8.19 -10.75
CA PHE A 37 16.52 -7.57 -9.66
C PHE A 37 16.26 -8.30 -8.33
N ASP A 38 17.27 -9.01 -7.83
CA ASP A 38 17.18 -9.79 -6.59
C ASP A 38 17.15 -8.86 -5.36
N LEU A 39 15.95 -8.65 -4.81
CA LEU A 39 15.73 -7.95 -3.55
C LEU A 39 15.92 -8.93 -2.37
N GLU A 40 16.63 -8.47 -1.33
CA GLU A 40 17.31 -9.26 -0.29
C GLU A 40 16.58 -10.45 0.39
N GLU A 41 15.26 -10.57 0.27
CA GLU A 41 14.40 -11.55 0.96
C GLU A 41 14.44 -12.98 0.38
N LEU A 42 15.11 -13.19 -0.77
CA LEU A 42 15.00 -14.42 -1.54
C LEU A 42 15.98 -15.55 -1.17
N ARG A 43 16.86 -15.38 -0.18
CA ARG A 43 18.00 -16.31 0.07
C ARG A 43 17.87 -17.20 1.32
N SER A 44 16.67 -17.72 1.61
CA SER A 44 16.47 -18.80 2.59
C SER A 44 16.38 -20.17 1.90
N GLY A 45 17.54 -20.80 1.65
CA GLY A 45 17.79 -22.25 1.66
C GLY A 45 17.25 -23.16 0.56
N LYS A 46 16.29 -22.73 -0.28
CA LYS A 46 15.79 -23.53 -1.43
C LYS A 46 15.60 -22.73 -2.73
N PHE A 47 16.13 -21.51 -2.81
CA PHE A 47 15.83 -20.55 -3.88
C PHE A 47 16.99 -20.31 -4.85
N ASP A 48 18.12 -20.97 -4.62
CA ASP A 48 19.36 -20.86 -5.40
C ASP A 48 19.13 -21.16 -6.89
N GLU A 49 18.17 -22.05 -7.18
CA GLU A 49 17.76 -22.39 -8.55
C GLU A 49 17.09 -21.22 -9.27
N LYS A 50 16.29 -20.38 -8.59
CA LYS A 50 15.55 -19.29 -9.27
C LYS A 50 16.45 -18.16 -9.74
N ILE A 51 17.50 -17.83 -8.99
CA ILE A 51 18.48 -16.80 -9.41
C ILE A 51 19.24 -17.29 -10.65
N LEU A 52 19.69 -18.54 -10.65
CA LEU A 52 20.36 -19.14 -11.80
C LEU A 52 19.42 -19.26 -13.01
N ILE A 53 18.15 -19.61 -12.80
CA ILE A 53 17.12 -19.62 -13.85
C ILE A 53 16.93 -18.20 -14.41
N ALA A 54 16.80 -17.18 -13.56
CA ALA A 54 16.64 -15.80 -14.01
C ALA A 54 17.85 -15.30 -14.82
N ILE A 55 19.08 -15.68 -14.46
CA ILE A 55 20.28 -15.39 -15.27
C ILE A 55 20.17 -16.07 -16.63
N ARG A 56 19.70 -17.32 -16.68
CA ARG A 56 19.50 -18.07 -17.93
C ARG A 56 18.39 -17.48 -18.80
N GLU A 57 17.35 -16.92 -18.20
CA GLU A 57 16.20 -16.30 -18.87
C GLU A 57 16.45 -14.84 -19.29
N ALA A 58 17.41 -14.15 -18.69
CA ALA A 58 17.83 -12.82 -19.11
C ALA A 58 18.80 -12.90 -20.31
N HIS A 59 18.76 -11.97 -21.25
CA HIS A 59 19.78 -11.91 -22.31
C HIS A 59 20.98 -11.01 -21.95
N THR A 60 20.76 -9.97 -21.14
CA THR A 60 21.79 -9.06 -20.65
C THR A 60 22.07 -9.31 -19.17
N PHE A 61 23.32 -9.19 -18.74
CA PHE A 61 23.73 -9.27 -17.33
C PHE A 61 24.45 -7.97 -16.94
N ILE A 62 23.81 -7.15 -16.13
CA ILE A 62 24.35 -5.88 -15.66
C ILE A 62 25.07 -6.12 -14.34
N LEU A 63 26.37 -5.84 -14.30
CA LEU A 63 27.21 -6.06 -13.13
C LEU A 63 27.59 -4.73 -12.48
N ILE A 64 27.02 -4.46 -11.30
CA ILE A 64 27.21 -3.22 -10.54
C ILE A 64 28.48 -3.31 -9.68
N LEU A 65 29.44 -2.43 -9.95
CA LEU A 65 30.80 -2.46 -9.40
C LEU A 65 31.13 -1.17 -8.62
N PRO A 66 30.74 -1.07 -7.33
CA PRO A 66 31.30 -0.09 -6.40
C PRO A 66 32.72 -0.48 -5.93
N LYS A 67 33.40 0.38 -5.18
CA LYS A 67 34.70 0.05 -4.56
C LYS A 67 34.66 -1.31 -3.86
N ASN A 68 35.67 -2.15 -4.09
CA ASN A 68 35.82 -3.49 -3.49
C ASN A 68 34.71 -4.51 -3.84
N ALA A 69 33.88 -4.28 -4.86
CA ALA A 69 32.75 -5.18 -5.21
C ALA A 69 33.15 -6.66 -5.41
N LEU A 70 34.34 -6.90 -5.96
CA LEU A 70 34.85 -8.22 -6.32
C LEU A 70 35.75 -8.86 -5.24
N THR A 71 36.03 -8.17 -4.13
CA THR A 71 36.99 -8.67 -3.12
C THR A 71 36.58 -10.02 -2.53
N ARG A 72 35.27 -10.23 -2.33
CA ARG A 72 34.70 -11.48 -1.80
C ARG A 72 34.59 -12.60 -2.83
N CYS A 73 34.70 -12.31 -4.12
CA CYS A 73 34.55 -13.29 -5.20
C CYS A 73 35.73 -14.28 -5.31
N LYS A 74 36.72 -14.17 -4.43
CA LYS A 74 37.72 -15.21 -4.18
C LYS A 74 37.14 -16.44 -3.48
N ASN A 75 36.05 -16.25 -2.71
CA ASN A 75 35.36 -17.34 -2.05
C ASN A 75 34.37 -18.00 -3.02
N GLU A 76 34.39 -19.33 -3.09
CA GLU A 76 33.55 -20.09 -4.02
C GLU A 76 32.05 -19.98 -3.73
N ASP A 77 31.71 -19.78 -2.46
CA ASP A 77 30.35 -19.60 -1.97
C ASP A 77 29.83 -18.16 -2.11
N ASP A 78 30.62 -17.25 -2.68
CA ASP A 78 30.17 -15.88 -2.89
C ASP A 78 29.17 -15.80 -4.04
N TRP A 79 27.98 -15.28 -3.73
CA TRP A 79 26.88 -15.21 -4.70
C TRP A 79 27.22 -14.42 -5.97
N VAL A 80 27.87 -13.27 -5.83
CA VAL A 80 28.26 -12.46 -7.02
C VAL A 80 29.26 -13.24 -7.88
N ARG A 81 30.12 -14.08 -7.27
CA ARG A 81 30.98 -15.01 -8.02
C ARG A 81 30.17 -16.02 -8.81
N GLN A 82 29.21 -16.68 -8.16
CA GLN A 82 28.37 -17.69 -8.82
C GLN A 82 27.53 -17.09 -9.95
N GLU A 83 26.95 -15.91 -9.74
CA GLU A 83 26.18 -15.17 -10.74
C GLU A 83 27.03 -14.80 -11.96
N ILE A 84 28.25 -14.28 -11.74
CA ILE A 84 29.20 -13.94 -12.83
C ILE A 84 29.60 -15.19 -13.61
N VAL A 85 29.98 -16.27 -12.92
CA VAL A 85 30.39 -17.53 -13.55
C VAL A 85 29.26 -18.08 -14.43
N GLU A 86 28.02 -18.06 -13.93
CA GLU A 86 26.87 -18.52 -14.70
C GLU A 86 26.59 -17.62 -15.92
N ALA A 87 26.67 -16.29 -15.76
CA ALA A 87 26.48 -15.36 -16.86
C ALA A 87 27.51 -15.55 -17.99
N VAL A 88 28.78 -15.78 -17.63
CA VAL A 88 29.85 -16.08 -18.59
C VAL A 88 29.61 -17.42 -19.27
N ARG A 89 29.26 -18.48 -18.51
CA ARG A 89 28.95 -19.81 -19.06
C ARG A 89 27.77 -19.81 -20.01
N CYS A 90 26.74 -19.03 -19.72
CA CYS A 90 25.57 -18.87 -20.58
C CYS A 90 25.78 -17.84 -21.70
N ASN A 91 27.00 -17.31 -21.87
CA ASN A 91 27.38 -16.34 -22.90
C ASN A 91 26.44 -15.12 -22.97
N LYS A 92 26.12 -14.55 -21.80
CA LYS A 92 25.27 -13.37 -21.67
C LYS A 92 26.00 -12.11 -22.12
N VAL A 93 25.24 -11.09 -22.53
CA VAL A 93 25.81 -9.75 -22.76
C VAL A 93 26.08 -9.11 -21.40
N ILE A 94 27.33 -9.15 -20.95
CA ILE A 94 27.71 -8.60 -19.65
C ILE A 94 28.07 -7.12 -19.79
N ILE A 95 27.42 -6.26 -19.00
CA ILE A 95 27.65 -4.82 -18.96
C ILE A 95 28.15 -4.44 -17.55
N PRO A 96 29.45 -4.22 -17.36
CA PRO A 96 29.99 -3.71 -16.11
C PRO A 96 29.61 -2.24 -15.89
N VAL A 97 29.12 -1.90 -14.70
CA VAL A 97 28.82 -0.51 -14.29
C VAL A 97 29.71 -0.12 -13.13
N MET A 98 30.78 0.61 -13.42
CA MET A 98 31.77 1.04 -12.42
C MET A 98 31.36 2.37 -11.80
N TYR A 99 31.26 2.44 -10.47
CA TYR A 99 30.99 3.69 -9.76
C TYR A 99 31.68 3.69 -8.38
N ASP A 100 31.56 4.79 -7.64
CA ASP A 100 32.15 4.95 -6.29
C ASP A 100 33.65 4.59 -6.24
N GLY A 101 34.39 4.97 -7.29
CA GLY A 101 35.84 4.78 -7.36
C GLY A 101 36.32 3.34 -7.56
N PHE A 102 35.49 2.45 -8.11
CA PHE A 102 35.92 1.09 -8.48
C PHE A 102 37.13 1.10 -9.43
N LYS A 103 38.03 0.13 -9.22
CA LYS A 103 39.20 -0.10 -10.05
C LYS A 103 39.35 -1.59 -10.29
N TRP A 104 39.53 -1.97 -11.55
CA TRP A 104 39.90 -3.34 -11.91
C TRP A 104 41.23 -3.74 -11.25
N PRO A 105 41.39 -5.01 -10.86
CA PRO A 105 42.66 -5.49 -10.34
C PRO A 105 43.72 -5.43 -11.44
N ARG A 106 44.96 -5.01 -11.10
CA ARG A 106 46.08 -4.96 -12.06
C ARG A 106 46.49 -6.34 -12.59
N LYS A 107 46.26 -7.38 -11.78
CA LYS A 107 46.44 -8.79 -12.11
C LYS A 107 45.38 -9.59 -11.35
N TRP A 108 44.71 -10.50 -12.03
CA TRP A 108 43.85 -11.48 -11.39
C TRP A 108 44.73 -12.46 -10.59
N SER A 109 44.38 -12.71 -9.33
CA SER A 109 45.04 -13.73 -8.51
C SER A 109 44.51 -15.11 -8.87
N ALA A 110 45.30 -16.17 -8.64
CA ALA A 110 44.88 -17.57 -8.85
C ALA A 110 43.63 -18.00 -8.05
N GLU A 111 43.22 -17.19 -7.06
CA GLU A 111 42.00 -17.37 -6.27
C GLU A 111 40.71 -16.97 -7.02
N PHE A 112 40.80 -16.26 -8.16
CA PHE A 112 39.64 -15.96 -9.00
C PHE A 112 39.50 -17.02 -10.10
N PRO A 113 38.26 -17.39 -10.46
CA PRO A 113 38.03 -18.35 -11.54
C PRO A 113 38.37 -17.74 -12.90
N GLU A 114 38.66 -18.59 -13.90
CA GLU A 114 39.08 -18.15 -15.24
C GLU A 114 38.00 -17.29 -15.93
N GLU A 115 36.73 -17.56 -15.64
CA GLU A 115 35.56 -16.80 -16.13
C GLU A 115 35.59 -15.30 -15.78
N PHE A 116 36.39 -14.87 -14.79
CA PHE A 116 36.55 -13.45 -14.45
C PHE A 116 37.55 -12.73 -15.35
N GLN A 117 38.45 -13.47 -16.00
CA GLN A 117 39.45 -12.89 -16.87
C GLN A 117 38.76 -12.37 -18.14
N GLY A 118 38.90 -11.07 -18.41
CA GLY A 118 38.29 -10.44 -19.58
C GLY A 118 37.02 -9.65 -19.28
N LEU A 119 36.47 -9.71 -18.06
CA LEU A 119 35.41 -8.78 -17.63
C LEU A 119 35.84 -7.32 -17.78
N GLU A 120 37.12 -7.03 -17.55
CA GLU A 120 37.73 -5.70 -17.72
C GLU A 120 37.78 -5.21 -19.18
N HIS A 121 37.61 -6.11 -20.15
CA HIS A 121 37.61 -5.80 -21.58
C HIS A 121 36.21 -5.66 -22.16
N MET A 122 35.16 -5.90 -21.36
CA MET A 122 33.76 -5.74 -21.79
C MET A 122 33.36 -4.26 -21.85
N ASN A 123 32.31 -3.97 -22.62
CA ASN A 123 31.78 -2.62 -22.77
C ASN A 123 31.15 -2.14 -21.45
N GLY A 124 31.98 -1.50 -20.62
CA GLY A 124 31.59 -0.97 -19.33
C GLY A 124 31.09 0.48 -19.38
N VAL A 125 30.30 0.84 -18.38
CA VAL A 125 29.83 2.20 -18.15
C VAL A 125 30.43 2.71 -16.84
N SER A 126 31.08 3.87 -16.90
CA SER A 126 31.63 4.54 -15.70
C SER A 126 30.65 5.62 -15.26
N GLY A 127 30.13 5.50 -14.03
CA GLY A 127 29.23 6.47 -13.44
C GLY A 127 29.98 7.61 -12.74
N SER A 128 29.61 8.85 -13.07
CA SER A 128 29.71 9.98 -12.14
C SER A 128 28.28 10.34 -11.73
N HIS A 129 28.07 10.78 -10.48
CA HIS A 129 26.73 11.10 -9.97
C HIS A 129 26.00 12.18 -10.78
N GLU A 130 26.74 12.97 -11.58
CA GLU A 130 26.22 14.12 -12.33
C GLU A 130 25.52 13.77 -13.67
N TYR A 131 25.59 12.53 -14.18
CA TYR A 131 25.06 12.18 -15.50
C TYR A 131 24.33 10.82 -15.58
N LEU A 132 23.41 10.58 -14.63
CA LEU A 132 22.64 9.35 -14.55
C LEU A 132 21.79 9.03 -15.82
N PRO A 133 21.07 9.97 -16.47
CA PRO A 133 20.28 9.64 -17.66
C PRO A 133 21.14 9.13 -18.82
N ALA A 134 22.28 9.78 -19.10
CA ALA A 134 23.21 9.36 -20.15
C ALA A 134 23.85 8.00 -19.85
N MET A 135 24.05 7.68 -18.58
CA MET A 135 24.52 6.37 -18.14
C MET A 135 23.50 5.26 -18.50
N ILE A 136 22.21 5.51 -18.26
CA ILE A 136 21.11 4.58 -18.60
C ILE A 136 21.00 4.41 -20.12
N ASP A 137 21.03 5.51 -20.88
CA ASP A 137 21.01 5.45 -22.36
C ASP A 137 22.16 4.60 -22.89
N LYS A 138 23.35 4.74 -22.30
CA LYS A 138 24.53 3.96 -22.67
C LYS A 138 24.38 2.48 -22.30
N ILE A 139 23.83 2.16 -21.14
CA ILE A 139 23.51 0.79 -20.74
C ILE A 139 22.53 0.16 -21.76
N ILE A 140 21.45 0.86 -22.11
CA ILE A 140 20.47 0.39 -23.10
C ILE A 140 21.12 0.19 -24.47
N SER A 141 21.99 1.12 -24.90
CA SER A 141 22.68 1.01 -26.19
C SER A 141 23.59 -0.23 -26.32
N TYR A 142 24.05 -0.78 -25.20
CA TYR A 142 24.87 -1.99 -25.16
C TYR A 142 24.05 -3.29 -25.09
N MET A 143 22.72 -3.17 -24.91
CA MET A 143 21.82 -4.32 -24.93
C MET A 143 21.52 -4.77 -26.37
N PRO A 144 21.19 -6.06 -26.59
CA PRO A 144 20.68 -6.54 -27.87
C PRO A 144 19.35 -5.87 -28.23
N GLN A 145 19.38 -4.87 -29.12
CA GLN A 145 18.19 -4.06 -29.46
C GLN A 145 17.03 -4.91 -30.03
N GLU A 146 17.35 -5.99 -30.73
CA GLU A 146 16.40 -6.92 -31.34
C GLU A 146 15.58 -7.73 -30.31
N LYS A 147 16.02 -7.75 -29.05
CA LYS A 147 15.44 -8.56 -27.97
C LYS A 147 14.81 -7.73 -26.85
N LEU A 148 14.91 -6.41 -26.91
CA LEU A 148 14.39 -5.51 -25.88
C LEU A 148 12.86 -5.46 -25.92
N HIS A 149 12.24 -5.69 -24.77
CA HIS A 149 10.85 -5.36 -24.56
C HIS A 149 10.76 -3.83 -24.42
N LEU A 150 10.26 -3.13 -25.45
CA LEU A 150 9.98 -1.70 -25.37
C LEU A 150 8.46 -1.50 -25.38
N VAL A 151 7.94 -0.77 -24.39
CA VAL A 151 6.54 -0.31 -24.43
C VAL A 151 6.44 0.78 -25.50
N PRO A 152 5.56 0.67 -26.50
CA PRO A 152 5.42 1.72 -27.50
C PRO A 152 4.70 2.92 -26.87
N THR A 153 5.47 3.93 -26.48
CA THR A 153 4.95 5.28 -26.27
C THR A 153 4.80 5.94 -27.63
N ASN A 154 3.61 5.90 -28.24
CA ASN A 154 3.34 6.68 -29.44
C ASN A 154 2.00 7.39 -29.36
N GLY A 155 2.06 8.67 -29.72
CA GLY A 155 0.94 9.57 -29.79
C GLY A 155 -0.23 9.00 -30.58
N ILE A 156 -1.41 9.26 -30.03
CA ILE A 156 -2.67 9.60 -30.69
C ILE A 156 -2.64 9.43 -32.21
N ASN A 157 -3.23 8.33 -32.68
CA ASN A 157 -4.02 8.35 -33.90
C ASN A 157 -5.41 7.84 -33.59
N ALA A 158 -6.34 8.78 -33.60
CA ALA A 158 -7.77 8.57 -33.54
C ALA A 158 -8.22 7.85 -34.81
N SER A 159 -8.60 6.57 -34.67
CA SER A 159 -9.78 5.96 -35.29
C SER A 159 -9.65 4.45 -35.15
N VAL A 160 -10.76 3.80 -34.79
CA VAL A 160 -10.96 2.34 -34.71
C VAL A 160 -10.56 1.70 -33.37
N ALA A 161 -11.39 1.95 -32.35
CA ALA A 161 -11.79 0.94 -31.37
C ALA A 161 -13.07 1.41 -30.67
N MET A 162 -14.19 1.34 -31.38
CA MET A 162 -15.49 1.21 -30.71
C MET A 162 -15.74 -0.26 -30.46
N ALA A 163 -16.24 -0.55 -29.26
CA ALA A 163 -16.74 -1.82 -28.73
C ALA A 163 -15.67 -2.81 -28.22
N ASN A 164 -15.33 -2.69 -26.94
CA ASN A 164 -15.93 -3.54 -25.90
C ASN A 164 -15.61 -2.98 -24.50
N LYS A 165 -16.56 -3.18 -23.58
CA LYS A 165 -16.67 -2.59 -22.24
C LYS A 165 -15.36 -2.62 -21.45
N GLU A 166 -14.92 -1.44 -21.01
CA GLU A 166 -13.87 -1.25 -20.02
C GLU A 166 -14.41 -1.59 -18.62
N GLU A 167 -13.79 -2.56 -17.96
CA GLU A 167 -13.78 -2.66 -16.49
C GLU A 167 -12.86 -1.57 -15.93
N PRO A 168 -13.15 -0.98 -14.76
CA PRO A 168 -12.35 0.10 -14.20
C PRO A 168 -10.98 -0.43 -13.74
N MET A 169 -9.93 -0.12 -14.49
CA MET A 169 -8.55 -0.44 -14.09
C MET A 169 -8.17 0.35 -12.84
N ILE A 170 -7.97 -0.34 -11.72
CA ILE A 170 -7.19 0.20 -10.60
C ILE A 170 -5.74 0.29 -11.09
N GLU A 171 -5.22 1.49 -11.31
CA GLU A 171 -3.81 1.71 -11.67
C GLU A 171 -2.90 1.34 -10.48
N ASN A 172 -2.42 0.10 -10.49
CA ASN A 172 -1.55 -0.48 -9.46
C ASN A 172 -0.08 0.00 -9.58
N GLU A 173 0.17 1.30 -9.71
CA GLU A 173 1.52 1.86 -9.77
C GLU A 173 2.10 2.07 -8.36
N PHE A 174 3.25 1.44 -8.07
CA PHE A 174 3.96 1.65 -6.81
C PHE A 174 4.65 3.02 -6.82
N VAL A 175 4.09 4.00 -6.10
CA VAL A 175 4.67 5.34 -5.96
C VAL A 175 4.99 5.63 -4.49
N SER A 176 6.22 6.09 -4.22
CA SER A 176 6.61 6.51 -2.86
C SER A 176 5.97 7.86 -2.52
N THR A 177 5.81 8.17 -1.23
CA THR A 177 5.30 9.49 -0.80
C THR A 177 6.16 10.61 -1.38
N GLU A 178 7.48 10.45 -1.37
CA GLU A 178 8.42 11.44 -1.88
C GLU A 178 8.26 11.65 -3.38
N LYS A 179 8.05 10.58 -4.16
CA LYS A 179 7.79 10.70 -5.60
C LYS A 179 6.43 11.37 -5.85
N TYR A 180 5.38 10.94 -5.17
CA TYR A 180 4.02 11.50 -5.31
C TYR A 180 3.99 13.01 -5.03
N PHE A 181 4.61 13.44 -3.93
CA PHE A 181 4.75 14.85 -3.59
C PHE A 181 5.70 15.58 -4.53
N GLY A 182 6.82 14.98 -4.91
CA GLY A 182 7.79 15.58 -5.82
C GLY A 182 7.19 15.91 -7.19
N ASP A 183 6.44 14.97 -7.78
CA ASP A 183 5.79 15.15 -9.08
C ASP A 183 4.69 16.23 -9.02
N ALA A 184 3.94 16.31 -7.92
CA ALA A 184 2.93 17.34 -7.71
C ALA A 184 3.54 18.73 -7.46
N ILE A 185 4.58 18.82 -6.62
CA ILE A 185 5.30 20.07 -6.31
C ILE A 185 6.03 20.62 -7.55
N ALA A 186 6.56 19.74 -8.41
CA ALA A 186 7.15 20.14 -9.69
C ALA A 186 6.14 20.90 -10.59
N ASN A 187 4.85 20.58 -10.45
CA ASN A 187 3.74 21.25 -11.13
C ASN A 187 2.94 22.17 -10.19
N SER A 188 3.58 22.69 -9.15
CA SER A 188 2.96 23.48 -8.06
C SER A 188 2.11 24.68 -8.52
N GLU A 189 2.41 25.29 -9.67
CA GLU A 189 1.57 26.37 -10.22
C GLU A 189 0.12 25.93 -10.48
N ASN A 190 -0.12 24.62 -10.62
CA ASN A 190 -1.42 24.02 -10.84
C ASN A 190 -2.04 23.39 -9.59
N VAL A 191 -1.36 23.46 -8.43
CA VAL A 191 -1.87 22.93 -7.17
C VAL A 191 -2.55 24.07 -6.39
N GLU A 192 -3.78 23.86 -5.96
CA GLU A 192 -4.54 24.81 -5.12
C GLU A 192 -4.34 24.50 -3.63
N SER A 193 -4.51 23.24 -3.25
CA SER A 193 -4.35 22.80 -1.86
C SER A 193 -3.96 21.33 -1.76
N VAL A 194 -3.48 20.97 -0.58
CA VAL A 194 -3.13 19.59 -0.21
C VAL A 194 -3.88 19.21 1.05
N ASP A 195 -4.51 18.04 1.02
CA ASP A 195 -5.10 17.42 2.19
C ASP A 195 -4.21 16.28 2.67
N MET A 196 -3.99 16.18 3.97
CA MET A 196 -3.26 15.08 4.59
C MET A 196 -4.04 14.52 5.78
N ALA A 197 -4.11 13.20 5.93
CA ALA A 197 -4.62 12.57 7.14
C ALA A 197 -3.77 11.39 7.61
N PHE A 198 -3.51 11.32 8.91
CA PHE A 198 -2.77 10.22 9.54
C PHE A 198 -2.91 10.28 11.07
N HIS A 199 -2.51 9.23 11.79
CA HIS A 199 -2.52 9.22 13.26
C HIS A 199 -1.86 10.47 13.88
N ALA A 200 -0.61 10.77 13.48
CA ALA A 200 0.12 11.97 13.92
C ALA A 200 1.15 12.48 12.91
N GLY A 201 1.71 11.62 12.05
CA GLY A 201 2.51 12.08 10.90
C GLY A 201 3.98 12.37 11.15
N ALA A 202 4.60 11.76 12.17
CA ALA A 202 5.98 12.04 12.57
C ALA A 202 7.02 12.02 11.43
N GLU A 203 6.81 11.25 10.36
CA GLU A 203 7.72 11.20 9.22
C GLU A 203 7.92 12.56 8.54
N TRP A 204 6.94 13.47 8.60
CA TRP A 204 7.05 14.83 8.05
C TRP A 204 8.04 15.73 8.79
N PHE A 205 8.37 15.38 10.04
CA PHE A 205 9.35 16.10 10.86
C PHE A 205 10.66 15.32 11.06
N THR A 206 10.66 14.01 10.83
CA THR A 206 11.86 13.16 11.04
C THR A 206 12.60 12.78 9.77
N SER A 207 11.96 12.81 8.59
CA SER A 207 12.62 12.59 7.29
C SER A 207 13.02 13.94 6.70
N ILE A 208 14.28 14.06 6.28
CA ILE A 208 14.80 15.27 5.64
C ILE A 208 14.02 15.56 4.36
N GLU A 209 13.81 14.54 3.53
CA GLU A 209 13.15 14.67 2.23
C GLU A 209 11.69 15.14 2.36
N LYS A 210 10.94 14.56 3.31
CA LYS A 210 9.55 14.97 3.55
C LYS A 210 9.46 16.35 4.17
N ASN A 211 10.39 16.67 5.06
CA ASN A 211 10.46 17.99 5.67
C ASN A 211 10.73 19.06 4.60
N ASP A 212 11.68 18.83 3.70
CA ASP A 212 11.96 19.72 2.56
C ASP A 212 10.73 19.88 1.66
N GLN A 213 10.00 18.80 1.39
CA GLN A 213 8.76 18.85 0.60
C GLN A 213 7.65 19.63 1.29
N LEU A 214 7.49 19.47 2.60
CA LEU A 214 6.54 20.22 3.42
C LEU A 214 6.83 21.72 3.33
N TYR A 215 8.06 22.15 3.61
CA TYR A 215 8.40 23.56 3.52
C TYR A 215 8.34 24.09 2.07
N THR A 216 8.63 23.26 1.06
CA THR A 216 8.43 23.67 -0.33
C THR A 216 6.96 23.96 -0.67
N ILE A 217 6.01 23.21 -0.11
CA ILE A 217 4.57 23.48 -0.25
C ILE A 217 4.24 24.85 0.37
N LEU A 218 4.76 25.11 1.57
CA LEU A 218 4.51 26.34 2.32
C LEU A 218 5.13 27.56 1.63
N ASP A 219 6.39 27.47 1.17
CA ASP A 219 7.11 28.51 0.44
C ASP A 219 6.41 28.92 -0.86
N LYS A 220 5.69 27.97 -1.46
CA LYS A 220 4.90 28.18 -2.68
C LYS A 220 3.48 28.71 -2.39
N GLY A 221 3.11 28.88 -1.12
CA GLY A 221 1.80 29.37 -0.70
C GLY A 221 0.65 28.42 -1.01
N ILE A 222 0.93 27.12 -1.14
CA ILE A 222 -0.10 26.10 -1.36
C ILE A 222 -0.79 25.81 -0.02
N HIS A 223 -2.11 25.93 0.03
CA HIS A 223 -2.86 25.71 1.26
C HIS A 223 -2.81 24.24 1.69
N LEU A 224 -2.59 23.99 2.98
CA LEU A 224 -2.37 22.67 3.56
C LEU A 224 -3.37 22.40 4.67
N ARG A 225 -4.20 21.36 4.49
CA ARG A 225 -5.15 20.87 5.49
C ARG A 225 -4.63 19.56 6.08
N VAL A 226 -4.39 19.52 7.38
CA VAL A 226 -3.87 18.33 8.08
C VAL A 226 -4.88 17.84 9.10
N LEU A 227 -5.29 16.58 8.96
CA LEU A 227 -6.22 15.91 9.84
C LEU A 227 -5.50 14.86 10.69
N LEU A 228 -5.57 15.00 12.01
CA LEU A 228 -4.90 14.14 12.98
C LEU A 228 -5.91 13.39 13.85
N ASN A 229 -5.46 12.33 14.53
CA ASN A 229 -6.25 11.71 15.59
C ASN A 229 -5.80 12.17 16.98
N TYR A 230 -6.72 12.13 17.94
CA TYR A 230 -6.35 12.24 19.35
C TYR A 230 -5.30 11.16 19.73
N PRO A 231 -4.34 11.47 20.62
CA PRO A 231 -3.31 10.53 21.04
C PRO A 231 -3.87 9.20 21.56
N ASP A 232 -4.95 9.24 22.33
CA ASP A 232 -5.60 8.05 22.89
C ASP A 232 -6.25 7.17 21.80
N VAL A 233 -6.92 7.78 20.82
CA VAL A 233 -7.45 7.10 19.63
C VAL A 233 -6.32 6.45 18.84
N SER A 234 -5.24 7.19 18.59
CA SER A 234 -4.05 6.70 17.89
C SER A 234 -3.38 5.55 18.63
N GLU A 235 -3.27 5.62 19.95
CA GLU A 235 -2.63 4.59 20.77
C GLU A 235 -3.43 3.28 20.74
N ILE A 236 -4.76 3.34 20.76
CA ILE A 236 -5.61 2.15 20.68
C ILE A 236 -5.40 1.40 19.37
N VAL A 237 -5.32 2.11 18.24
CA VAL A 237 -5.12 1.50 16.92
C VAL A 237 -3.66 1.06 16.75
N ALA A 238 -2.71 1.87 17.20
CA ALA A 238 -1.27 1.70 16.96
C ALA A 238 -0.52 0.87 18.01
N LYS A 239 -1.15 0.49 19.13
CA LYS A 239 -0.55 -0.26 20.24
C LYS A 239 0.31 -1.44 19.78
N HIS A 240 -0.18 -2.12 18.75
CA HIS A 240 0.42 -3.31 18.20
C HIS A 240 1.06 -3.09 16.84
N MET A 241 1.26 -1.85 16.39
CA MET A 241 1.85 -1.52 15.09
C MET A 241 3.35 -1.18 15.20
N ARG A 242 3.83 -0.90 16.40
CA ARG A 242 5.22 -0.46 16.66
C ARG A 242 6.20 -1.64 16.68
N HIS A 243 7.25 -1.55 15.86
CA HIS A 243 8.37 -2.49 15.88
C HIS A 243 9.24 -2.32 17.15
N LYS A 244 9.49 -3.41 17.88
CA LYS A 244 10.21 -3.42 19.19
C LYS A 244 11.59 -2.74 19.19
N ARG A 245 12.27 -2.69 18.05
CA ARG A 245 13.63 -2.10 17.92
C ARG A 245 13.64 -0.67 17.38
N LYS A 246 12.50 -0.13 16.93
CA LYS A 246 12.40 1.25 16.44
C LYS A 246 11.93 2.15 17.56
N ARG A 247 12.51 3.36 17.64
CA ARG A 247 11.99 4.44 18.48
C ARG A 247 10.97 5.21 17.67
N TYR A 248 9.89 5.60 18.34
CA TYR A 248 8.81 6.38 17.75
C TYR A 248 8.67 7.66 18.55
N MET A 249 8.43 8.77 17.86
CA MET A 249 7.96 10.00 18.48
C MET A 249 6.62 9.72 19.17
N ILE A 250 6.42 10.28 20.36
CA ILE A 250 5.14 10.17 21.05
C ILE A 250 4.09 11.00 20.29
N PHE A 251 2.82 10.61 20.36
CA PHE A 251 1.78 11.24 19.53
C PHE A 251 1.60 12.72 19.89
N GLU A 252 1.62 13.03 21.18
CA GLU A 252 1.50 14.39 21.72
C GLU A 252 2.60 15.31 21.19
N GLU A 253 3.86 14.87 21.24
CA GLU A 253 5.01 15.62 20.71
C GLU A 253 4.86 15.85 19.19
N CYS A 254 4.43 14.83 18.45
CA CYS A 254 4.21 14.96 17.02
C CYS A 254 3.09 15.95 16.67
N ILE A 255 2.01 15.96 17.44
CA ILE A 255 0.93 16.90 17.23
C ILE A 255 1.35 18.32 17.61
N GLN A 256 2.18 18.48 18.64
CA GLN A 256 2.74 19.78 19.00
C GLN A 256 3.55 20.39 17.85
N TYR A 257 4.38 19.62 17.13
CA TYR A 257 5.09 20.14 15.95
C TYR A 257 4.15 20.62 14.84
N TRP A 258 3.02 19.94 14.65
CA TRP A 258 1.98 20.38 13.72
C TRP A 258 1.34 21.70 14.19
N GLU A 259 0.98 21.79 15.47
CA GLU A 259 0.43 23.01 16.08
C GLU A 259 1.40 24.20 15.95
N GLU A 260 2.69 23.99 16.22
CA GLU A 260 3.74 25.00 16.01
C GLU A 260 3.81 25.45 14.55
N LEU A 261 3.74 24.52 13.59
CA LEU A 261 3.72 24.84 12.16
C LEU A 261 2.48 25.63 11.75
N SER A 262 1.30 25.29 12.27
CA SER A 262 0.06 26.03 12.02
C SER A 262 0.13 27.45 12.55
N ASN A 263 0.76 27.65 13.71
CA ASN A 263 0.99 28.97 14.30
C ASN A 263 2.02 29.81 13.51
N GLU A 264 3.02 29.17 12.90
CA GLU A 264 4.00 29.84 12.04
C GLU A 264 3.39 30.24 10.68
N TYR A 265 2.49 29.43 10.13
CA TYR A 265 1.84 29.64 8.83
C TYR A 265 0.30 29.66 8.90
N PRO A 266 -0.31 30.60 9.65
CA PRO A 266 -1.75 30.57 9.98
C PRO A 266 -2.68 30.73 8.77
N ASP A 267 -2.23 31.40 7.71
CA ASP A 267 -3.02 31.60 6.49
C ASP A 267 -2.91 30.40 5.51
N THR A 268 -1.90 29.55 5.70
CA THR A 268 -1.55 28.47 4.76
C THR A 268 -1.82 27.09 5.35
N VAL A 269 -1.70 26.91 6.67
CA VAL A 269 -1.79 25.61 7.33
C VAL A 269 -2.97 25.59 8.28
N GLU A 270 -3.94 24.73 8.00
CA GLU A 270 -5.06 24.43 8.90
C GLU A 270 -4.92 23.01 9.43
N ILE A 271 -5.06 22.85 10.74
CA ILE A 271 -4.95 21.54 11.38
C ILE A 271 -6.17 21.29 12.25
N ARG A 272 -6.72 20.09 12.11
CA ARG A 272 -7.86 19.63 12.90
C ARG A 272 -7.60 18.25 13.47
N ILE A 273 -8.24 17.95 14.60
CA ILE A 273 -8.14 16.68 15.29
C ILE A 273 -9.50 16.00 15.38
N VAL A 274 -9.54 14.70 15.06
CA VAL A 274 -10.78 13.91 15.00
C VAL A 274 -10.72 12.70 15.91
N ASP A 275 -11.89 12.36 16.43
CA ASP A 275 -12.15 11.29 17.39
C ASP A 275 -12.46 9.93 16.75
N ILE A 276 -12.52 9.89 15.41
CA ILE A 276 -12.73 8.69 14.62
C ILE A 276 -11.38 8.19 14.09
N PRO A 277 -11.01 6.91 14.31
CA PRO A 277 -9.74 6.33 13.83
C PRO A 277 -9.45 6.55 12.34
N ILE A 278 -8.29 7.13 12.04
CA ILE A 278 -7.73 7.27 10.69
C ILE A 278 -6.90 6.02 10.38
N LEU A 279 -7.44 5.10 9.59
CA LEU A 279 -6.85 3.76 9.38
C LEU A 279 -5.78 3.69 8.28
N ARG A 280 -5.51 4.81 7.64
CA ARG A 280 -4.67 4.93 6.45
C ARG A 280 -4.01 6.29 6.45
N ARG A 281 -2.80 6.37 5.90
CA ARG A 281 -2.27 7.68 5.51
C ARG A 281 -2.98 8.08 4.23
N TYR A 282 -3.50 9.28 4.21
CA TYR A 282 -4.23 9.85 3.11
C TYR A 282 -3.51 11.12 2.68
N TYR A 283 -3.31 11.26 1.38
CA TYR A 283 -2.85 12.50 0.77
C TYR A 283 -3.74 12.79 -0.43
N SER A 284 -4.15 14.03 -0.61
CA SER A 284 -4.91 14.43 -1.80
C SER A 284 -4.44 15.80 -2.27
N PHE A 285 -4.09 15.87 -3.55
CA PHE A 285 -3.80 17.13 -4.22
C PHE A 285 -5.05 17.62 -4.93
N HIS A 286 -5.43 18.86 -4.63
CA HIS A 286 -6.45 19.61 -5.34
C HIS A 286 -5.78 20.47 -6.40
N MET A 287 -6.16 20.25 -7.64
CA MET A 287 -5.57 20.91 -8.79
C MET A 287 -6.52 21.99 -9.30
N LYS A 288 -5.97 23.06 -9.89
CA LYS A 288 -6.77 24.10 -10.57
C LYS A 288 -7.69 23.52 -11.65
N ASP A 289 -7.20 22.50 -12.37
CA ASP A 289 -8.06 21.63 -13.17
C ASP A 289 -8.47 20.44 -12.31
N VAL A 290 -9.64 20.55 -11.70
CA VAL A 290 -10.17 19.57 -10.75
C VAL A 290 -10.26 18.15 -11.35
N ARG A 291 -10.20 17.97 -12.68
CA ARG A 291 -10.15 16.62 -13.30
C ARG A 291 -8.82 15.90 -13.05
N LYS A 292 -7.79 16.64 -12.62
CA LYS A 292 -6.45 16.15 -12.31
C LYS A 292 -6.24 15.91 -10.82
N ASP A 293 -7.29 16.08 -10.00
CA ASP A 293 -7.20 15.75 -8.60
C ASP A 293 -6.80 14.30 -8.42
N THR A 294 -6.03 14.05 -7.36
CA THR A 294 -5.58 12.70 -7.02
C THR A 294 -5.76 12.45 -5.54
N VAL A 295 -5.93 11.17 -5.21
CA VAL A 295 -5.88 10.67 -3.84
C VAL A 295 -4.84 9.56 -3.77
N ASN A 296 -3.84 9.71 -2.92
CA ASN A 296 -2.92 8.64 -2.55
C ASN A 296 -3.30 8.07 -1.19
N VAL A 297 -3.52 6.77 -1.13
CA VAL A 297 -3.84 6.05 0.11
C VAL A 297 -2.71 5.08 0.44
N LYS A 298 -2.28 5.08 1.71
CA LYS A 298 -1.30 4.13 2.22
C LYS A 298 -1.80 3.43 3.46
N TYR A 299 -1.88 2.12 3.38
CA TYR A 299 -2.27 1.28 4.50
C TYR A 299 -1.11 1.10 5.47
N TYR A 300 -1.39 1.22 6.75
CA TYR A 300 -0.41 0.87 7.76
C TYR A 300 -0.21 -0.66 7.80
N THR A 301 1.05 -1.11 7.84
CA THR A 301 1.38 -2.55 7.94
C THR A 301 2.21 -2.81 9.19
N TYR A 302 1.91 -3.90 9.90
CA TYR A 302 2.67 -4.30 11.08
C TYR A 302 4.00 -4.99 10.73
N GLY A 303 5.04 -4.82 11.57
CA GLY A 303 6.28 -5.59 11.47
C GLY A 303 7.11 -5.37 10.19
N ASN A 304 6.60 -4.57 9.24
CA ASN A 304 7.33 -4.20 8.05
C ASN A 304 8.38 -3.15 8.43
N ALA A 305 9.65 -3.56 8.42
CA ALA A 305 10.76 -2.66 8.67
C ALA A 305 10.90 -1.58 7.57
N ARG A 306 10.30 -1.80 6.38
CA ARG A 306 10.34 -0.95 5.18
C ARG A 306 8.92 -0.61 4.70
N MET A 307 8.27 0.31 5.40
CA MET A 307 6.90 0.79 5.13
C MET A 307 6.75 1.45 3.74
N ASP A 308 7.85 1.87 3.12
CA ASP A 308 7.98 2.43 1.78
C ASP A 308 7.57 1.47 0.65
N LYS A 309 7.55 0.15 0.90
CA LYS A 309 7.21 -0.88 -0.09
C LYS A 309 5.75 -1.40 -0.05
N ASN A 310 4.88 -0.79 0.77
CA ASN A 310 3.48 -1.21 0.86
C ASN A 310 2.67 -0.74 -0.36
N TYR A 311 1.62 -1.49 -0.70
CA TYR A 311 0.55 -1.09 -1.64
C TYR A 311 0.11 0.37 -1.36
N GLN A 312 0.32 1.24 -2.35
CA GLN A 312 0.12 2.69 -2.29
C GLN A 312 -0.65 3.15 -3.52
N PRO A 313 -1.94 2.80 -3.64
CA PRO A 313 -2.72 3.17 -4.80
C PRO A 313 -2.86 4.70 -4.90
N ILE A 314 -2.77 5.19 -6.13
CA ILE A 314 -3.20 6.53 -6.50
C ILE A 314 -4.53 6.37 -7.22
N PHE A 315 -5.53 7.09 -6.75
CA PHE A 315 -6.84 7.14 -7.37
C PHE A 315 -6.99 8.48 -8.07
N HIS A 316 -7.31 8.41 -9.36
CA HIS A 316 -7.69 9.55 -10.20
C HIS A 316 -9.20 9.72 -10.18
N ARG A 317 -9.69 10.87 -10.64
CA ARG A 317 -11.10 11.28 -10.47
C ARG A 317 -12.14 10.39 -11.16
N ASP A 318 -11.71 9.65 -12.16
CA ASP A 318 -12.49 8.63 -12.88
C ASP A 318 -12.57 7.28 -12.13
N SER A 319 -11.70 7.07 -11.14
CA SER A 319 -11.78 5.91 -10.26
C SER A 319 -13.00 6.00 -9.35
N ALA A 320 -13.78 4.93 -9.27
CA ALA A 320 -14.80 4.79 -8.24
C ALA A 320 -14.20 5.02 -6.84
N TYR A 321 -12.95 4.67 -6.58
CA TYR A 321 -12.42 4.80 -5.22
C TYR A 321 -12.01 6.23 -4.85
N PHE A 322 -11.84 7.14 -5.82
CA PHE A 322 -11.50 8.53 -5.54
C PHE A 322 -12.56 9.22 -4.67
N GLU A 323 -13.83 9.15 -5.09
CA GLU A 323 -14.97 9.73 -4.35
C GLU A 323 -15.05 9.15 -2.93
N LEU A 324 -14.91 7.83 -2.79
CA LEU A 324 -14.98 7.16 -1.49
C LEU A 324 -14.01 7.78 -0.46
N TYR A 325 -12.74 7.97 -0.83
CA TYR A 325 -11.73 8.51 0.08
C TYR A 325 -11.85 10.03 0.25
N ARG A 326 -12.27 10.77 -0.79
CA ARG A 326 -12.58 12.21 -0.69
C ARG A 326 -13.71 12.45 0.32
N MET A 327 -14.81 11.72 0.18
CA MET A 327 -15.98 11.82 1.07
C MET A 327 -15.63 11.50 2.52
N GLU A 328 -14.81 10.47 2.76
CA GLU A 328 -14.36 10.15 4.12
C GLU A 328 -13.53 11.31 4.70
N PHE A 329 -12.56 11.83 3.95
CA PHE A 329 -11.74 12.95 4.42
C PHE A 329 -12.62 14.17 4.74
N ASP A 330 -13.48 14.59 3.82
CA ASP A 330 -14.31 15.79 3.99
C ASP A 330 -15.31 15.62 5.14
N TYR A 331 -15.86 14.42 5.37
CA TYR A 331 -16.69 14.15 6.54
C TYR A 331 -15.88 14.29 7.84
N LEU A 332 -14.72 13.65 7.92
CA LEU A 332 -13.87 13.70 9.11
C LEU A 332 -13.41 15.13 9.38
N TRP A 333 -13.02 15.87 8.34
CA TRP A 333 -12.62 17.27 8.41
C TRP A 333 -13.71 18.16 9.00
N ASN A 334 -14.95 18.00 8.54
CA ASN A 334 -16.09 18.79 9.02
C ASN A 334 -16.52 18.43 10.45
N ARG A 335 -16.23 17.21 10.91
CA ARG A 335 -16.46 16.77 12.29
C ARG A 335 -15.32 17.17 13.24
N ALA A 336 -14.11 17.26 12.72
CA ALA A 336 -12.91 17.52 13.49
C ALA A 336 -12.93 18.91 14.13
N VAL A 337 -12.25 19.02 15.27
CA VAL A 337 -12.14 20.26 16.05
C VAL A 337 -10.80 20.91 15.74
N ALA A 338 -10.76 22.25 15.68
CA ALA A 338 -9.52 23.01 15.63
C ALA A 338 -8.82 22.98 17.00
N PHE A 339 -7.51 23.24 17.06
CA PHE A 339 -6.77 23.25 18.34
C PHE A 339 -7.23 24.31 19.34
N ASP A 340 -7.88 25.37 18.86
CA ASP A 340 -8.21 26.56 19.65
C ASP A 340 -9.40 26.37 20.62
N GLU A 341 -10.18 25.29 20.49
CA GLU A 341 -11.34 25.01 21.35
C GLU A 341 -10.95 24.03 22.48
N ASP A 342 -10.61 24.56 23.67
CA ASP A 342 -10.46 23.83 24.94
C ASP A 342 -9.39 22.71 25.01
N GLY A 343 -8.31 22.82 24.23
CA GLY A 343 -7.06 22.10 24.45
C GLY A 343 -7.13 20.57 24.30
N MET A 344 -5.96 19.93 24.40
CA MET A 344 -5.72 18.48 24.30
C MET A 344 -6.38 17.64 25.42
N ASN A 345 -7.58 17.98 25.88
CA ASN A 345 -8.36 17.13 26.76
C ASN A 345 -9.28 16.25 25.91
N PRO A 346 -8.88 15.01 25.58
CA PRO A 346 -9.77 14.11 24.90
C PRO A 346 -11.02 13.94 25.76
N PRO A 347 -12.24 13.96 25.18
CA PRO A 347 -13.42 13.55 25.93
C PRO A 347 -13.15 12.17 26.53
N MET A 348 -13.24 12.01 27.86
CA MET A 348 -13.05 10.72 28.53
C MET A 348 -14.00 9.68 27.92
N ARG A 349 -13.49 8.82 27.04
CA ARG A 349 -14.29 7.81 26.34
C ARG A 349 -13.99 6.43 26.88
N LYS A 350 -14.95 5.90 27.65
CA LYS A 350 -14.97 4.47 27.97
C LYS A 350 -15.23 3.69 26.68
N HIS A 351 -14.20 3.03 26.18
CA HIS A 351 -14.35 2.04 25.11
C HIS A 351 -15.09 0.83 25.68
N LYS A 352 -16.40 0.75 25.44
CA LYS A 352 -17.19 -0.45 25.76
C LYS A 352 -17.08 -1.40 24.58
N THR A 353 -16.53 -2.58 24.80
CA THR A 353 -16.52 -3.64 23.79
C THR A 353 -17.79 -4.47 23.88
N THR A 354 -18.26 -4.94 22.73
CA THR A 354 -19.42 -5.83 22.62
C THR A 354 -19.10 -6.88 21.55
N ASP A 355 -19.37 -8.15 21.83
CA ASP A 355 -19.18 -9.22 20.85
C ASP A 355 -20.26 -9.18 19.75
N THR A 356 -20.12 -10.01 18.71
CA THR A 356 -21.03 -10.03 17.57
C THR A 356 -22.44 -10.50 17.98
N VAL A 357 -22.54 -11.55 18.77
CA VAL A 357 -23.83 -12.15 19.16
C VAL A 357 -24.61 -11.20 20.05
N THR A 358 -23.96 -10.60 21.05
CA THR A 358 -24.60 -9.61 21.94
C THR A 358 -25.09 -8.41 21.16
N PHE A 359 -24.28 -7.87 20.24
CA PHE A 359 -24.68 -6.71 19.42
C PHE A 359 -25.96 -6.99 18.61
N PHE A 360 -26.00 -8.13 17.89
CA PHE A 360 -27.17 -8.46 17.10
C PHE A 360 -28.39 -8.81 17.94
N THR A 361 -28.20 -9.53 19.05
CA THR A 361 -29.31 -9.90 19.94
C THR A 361 -29.95 -8.66 20.57
N GLU A 362 -29.14 -7.77 21.14
CA GLU A 362 -29.63 -6.51 21.70
C GLU A 362 -30.19 -5.59 20.61
N GLY A 363 -29.50 -5.46 19.48
CA GLY A 363 -29.92 -4.62 18.35
C GLY A 363 -31.27 -5.04 17.77
N MET A 364 -31.44 -6.33 17.44
CA MET A 364 -32.71 -6.85 16.91
C MET A 364 -33.85 -6.85 17.95
N SER A 365 -33.54 -6.77 19.26
CA SER A 365 -34.57 -6.57 20.29
C SER A 365 -35.04 -5.12 20.40
N ARG A 366 -34.17 -4.16 20.04
CA ARG A 366 -34.43 -2.71 20.11
C ARG A 366 -35.04 -2.16 18.83
N ILE A 367 -34.61 -2.67 17.67
CA ILE A 367 -35.10 -2.29 16.36
C ILE A 367 -36.39 -3.07 16.09
N THR A 368 -37.52 -2.37 15.99
CA THR A 368 -38.79 -2.99 15.61
C THR A 368 -38.82 -3.18 14.09
N ASP A 369 -39.27 -4.34 13.63
CA ASP A 369 -39.38 -4.67 12.19
C ASP A 369 -38.07 -4.45 11.42
N VAL A 370 -37.04 -5.25 11.76
CA VAL A 370 -35.77 -5.29 11.03
C VAL A 370 -36.03 -5.71 9.58
N GLN A 371 -35.69 -4.83 8.63
CA GLN A 371 -35.90 -5.06 7.20
C GLN A 371 -34.67 -5.68 6.54
N GLN A 372 -33.48 -5.21 6.92
CA GLN A 372 -32.23 -5.56 6.26
C GLN A 372 -31.06 -5.51 7.23
N ILE A 373 -30.05 -6.34 6.95
CA ILE A 373 -28.75 -6.29 7.61
C ILE A 373 -27.68 -6.10 6.55
N ASP A 374 -26.91 -5.03 6.69
CA ASP A 374 -25.75 -4.77 5.84
C ASP A 374 -24.47 -5.15 6.59
N MET A 375 -23.57 -5.88 5.93
CA MET A 375 -22.31 -6.30 6.52
C MET A 375 -21.15 -6.21 5.55
N PHE A 376 -19.99 -5.77 6.03
CA PHE A 376 -18.76 -5.98 5.28
C PHE A 376 -17.60 -6.33 6.19
N PHE A 377 -16.67 -7.12 5.65
CA PHE A 377 -15.45 -7.56 6.33
C PHE A 377 -14.52 -8.23 5.32
N ARG A 378 -13.24 -8.40 5.68
CA ARG A 378 -12.27 -9.07 4.78
C ARG A 378 -12.65 -10.48 4.36
N GLY A 379 -13.36 -11.23 5.19
CA GLY A 379 -13.82 -12.59 4.84
C GLY A 379 -14.89 -13.14 5.78
N GLY A 380 -14.92 -12.68 7.03
CA GLY A 380 -16.02 -12.99 7.95
C GLY A 380 -16.07 -14.44 8.40
N SER A 381 -14.91 -15.07 8.58
CA SER A 381 -14.81 -16.49 8.97
C SER A 381 -15.53 -16.85 10.26
N GLU A 382 -15.79 -15.88 11.16
CA GLU A 382 -16.59 -16.12 12.36
C GLU A 382 -18.00 -16.62 12.04
N TRP A 383 -18.60 -16.13 10.95
CA TRP A 383 -19.95 -16.51 10.49
C TRP A 383 -20.04 -17.94 9.97
N HIS A 384 -18.90 -18.58 9.72
CA HIS A 384 -18.79 -19.96 9.23
C HIS A 384 -18.25 -20.93 10.28
N LEU A 385 -17.53 -20.43 11.28
CA LEU A 385 -16.73 -21.26 12.20
C LEU A 385 -17.14 -21.14 13.67
N ASN A 386 -17.75 -20.02 14.08
CA ASN A 386 -18.18 -19.84 15.46
C ASN A 386 -19.64 -20.29 15.59
N SER A 387 -19.89 -21.35 16.37
CA SER A 387 -21.22 -21.93 16.55
C SER A 387 -22.28 -20.91 16.96
N ASP A 388 -21.97 -19.99 17.87
CA ASP A 388 -22.94 -19.00 18.37
C ASP A 388 -23.30 -17.98 17.27
N VAL A 389 -22.33 -17.64 16.41
CA VAL A 389 -22.55 -16.72 15.27
C VAL A 389 -23.29 -17.43 14.13
N VAL A 390 -23.03 -18.73 13.93
CA VAL A 390 -23.75 -19.56 12.95
C VAL A 390 -25.22 -19.76 13.37
N GLU A 391 -25.48 -19.95 14.67
CA GLU A 391 -26.84 -20.01 15.21
C GLU A 391 -27.56 -18.66 15.02
N LEU A 392 -26.88 -17.55 15.29
CA LEU A 392 -27.40 -16.21 15.01
C LEU A 392 -27.74 -16.03 13.52
N LEU A 393 -26.85 -16.45 12.61
CA LEU A 393 -27.10 -16.39 11.16
C LEU A 393 -28.34 -17.19 10.77
N SER A 394 -28.49 -18.40 11.32
CA SER A 394 -29.66 -19.25 11.08
C SER A 394 -30.95 -18.56 11.54
N HIS A 395 -30.93 -17.93 12.72
CA HIS A 395 -32.07 -17.17 13.24
C HIS A 395 -32.43 -15.94 12.40
N ILE A 396 -31.43 -15.26 11.83
CA ILE A 396 -31.65 -14.13 10.89
C ILE A 396 -32.37 -14.63 9.63
N LEU A 397 -31.91 -15.75 9.07
CA LEU A 397 -32.50 -16.37 7.88
C LEU A 397 -33.92 -16.89 8.13
N ASP A 398 -34.16 -17.56 9.27
CA ASP A 398 -35.47 -18.08 9.66
C ASP A 398 -36.51 -16.97 9.83
N LYS A 399 -36.07 -15.76 10.22
CA LYS A 399 -36.92 -14.57 10.30
C LYS A 399 -37.18 -13.91 8.94
N GLY A 400 -36.55 -14.38 7.87
CA GLY A 400 -36.69 -13.81 6.52
C GLY A 400 -36.07 -12.41 6.38
N ILE A 401 -35.09 -12.07 7.20
CA ILE A 401 -34.41 -10.76 7.14
C ILE A 401 -33.41 -10.77 5.98
N LYS A 402 -33.45 -9.74 5.13
CA LYS A 402 -32.53 -9.61 3.99
C LYS A 402 -31.13 -9.23 4.44
N MET A 403 -30.13 -9.70 3.72
CA MET A 403 -28.72 -9.50 4.02
C MET A 403 -27.95 -9.08 2.76
N ARG A 404 -27.23 -7.96 2.87
CA ARG A 404 -26.24 -7.53 1.88
C ARG A 404 -24.86 -7.70 2.51
N VAL A 405 -24.02 -8.55 1.92
CA VAL A 405 -22.69 -8.84 2.45
C VAL A 405 -21.62 -8.50 1.42
N ILE A 406 -20.64 -7.70 1.82
CA ILE A 406 -19.44 -7.42 1.01
C ILE A 406 -18.24 -8.11 1.66
N VAL A 407 -17.55 -8.95 0.89
CA VAL A 407 -16.28 -9.56 1.31
C VAL A 407 -15.15 -9.12 0.40
N ASN A 408 -13.90 -9.23 0.86
CA ASN A 408 -12.78 -8.89 -0.02
C ASN A 408 -12.40 -10.04 -0.95
N GLU A 409 -11.95 -9.66 -2.15
CA GLU A 409 -11.13 -10.51 -2.99
C GLU A 409 -9.84 -10.90 -2.25
N LYS A 410 -9.41 -12.16 -2.39
CA LYS A 410 -8.24 -12.67 -1.67
C LYS A 410 -6.98 -11.88 -1.98
N GLU A 411 -6.70 -11.64 -3.25
CA GLU A 411 -5.50 -10.98 -3.75
C GLU A 411 -5.35 -9.60 -3.07
N THR A 412 -6.47 -8.88 -2.96
CA THR A 412 -6.58 -7.58 -2.29
C THR A 412 -6.18 -7.62 -0.80
N VAL A 413 -6.58 -8.66 -0.05
CA VAL A 413 -6.35 -8.71 1.40
C VAL A 413 -5.17 -9.58 1.83
N GLU A 414 -4.67 -10.51 1.02
CA GLU A 414 -3.57 -11.37 1.43
C GLU A 414 -2.28 -10.59 1.69
N GLU A 415 -1.95 -9.63 0.83
CA GLU A 415 -0.76 -8.79 1.00
C GLU A 415 -0.88 -7.90 2.25
N THR A 416 -2.03 -7.23 2.42
CA THR A 416 -2.25 -6.33 3.56
C THR A 416 -2.41 -7.08 4.89
N ALA A 417 -2.98 -8.29 4.86
CA ALA A 417 -3.21 -9.12 6.04
C ALA A 417 -2.03 -10.00 6.44
N LYS A 418 -1.02 -10.19 5.57
CA LYS A 418 0.16 -11.04 5.85
C LYS A 418 0.78 -10.74 7.21
N HIS A 419 0.79 -9.45 7.56
CA HIS A 419 1.35 -8.93 8.80
C HIS A 419 0.34 -8.79 9.95
N MET A 420 -0.95 -9.01 9.69
CA MET A 420 -2.02 -8.99 10.69
C MET A 420 -2.25 -10.37 11.33
N ARG A 421 -1.62 -11.41 10.77
CA ARG A 421 -1.76 -12.79 11.23
C ARG A 421 -0.81 -13.09 12.38
N HIS A 422 -1.32 -13.77 13.40
CA HIS A 422 -0.55 -14.30 14.51
C HIS A 422 0.14 -15.61 14.08
N ASN A 423 1.44 -15.72 14.32
CA ASN A 423 2.29 -16.80 13.80
C ASN A 423 1.85 -18.22 14.22
N LEU A 424 1.12 -18.36 15.34
CA LEU A 424 0.64 -19.66 15.83
C LEU A 424 -0.83 -19.95 15.46
N ARG A 425 -1.57 -18.96 14.94
CA ARG A 425 -2.99 -19.13 14.64
C ARG A 425 -3.14 -19.59 13.19
N LYS A 426 -3.94 -20.64 12.97
CA LYS A 426 -4.37 -21.03 11.63
C LYS A 426 -5.52 -20.12 11.21
N TYR A 427 -5.44 -19.58 10.01
CA TYR A 427 -6.45 -18.70 9.44
C TYR A 427 -7.23 -19.45 8.37
N TYR A 428 -8.54 -19.23 8.35
CA TYR A 428 -9.38 -19.68 7.26
C TYR A 428 -9.08 -18.83 6.02
N GLY A 429 -8.91 -19.48 4.87
CA GLY A 429 -8.49 -18.79 3.63
C GLY A 429 -9.54 -17.77 3.17
N TYR A 430 -9.11 -16.64 2.60
CA TYR A 430 -10.03 -15.62 2.09
C TYR A 430 -10.86 -16.15 0.92
N ASP A 431 -10.27 -16.92 -0.01
CA ASP A 431 -11.01 -17.64 -1.08
C ASP A 431 -12.13 -18.49 -0.52
N GLN A 432 -11.81 -19.32 0.49
CA GLN A 432 -12.79 -20.24 1.05
C GLN A 432 -13.92 -19.48 1.76
N ASN A 433 -13.63 -18.36 2.43
CA ASN A 433 -14.68 -17.50 2.97
C ASN A 433 -15.61 -17.00 1.87
N ALA A 434 -15.06 -16.47 0.78
CA ALA A 434 -15.85 -15.97 -0.34
C ALA A 434 -16.72 -17.08 -0.94
N VAL A 435 -16.15 -18.27 -1.17
CA VAL A 435 -16.88 -19.45 -1.65
C VAL A 435 -18.05 -19.81 -0.73
N ASN A 436 -17.85 -19.83 0.58
CA ASN A 436 -18.93 -20.17 1.53
C ASN A 436 -20.05 -19.12 1.54
N TRP A 437 -19.72 -17.83 1.41
CA TRP A 437 -20.72 -16.77 1.29
C TRP A 437 -21.51 -16.87 -0.02
N ILE A 438 -20.84 -17.16 -1.13
CA ILE A 438 -21.48 -17.40 -2.44
C ILE A 438 -22.37 -18.64 -2.40
N GLU A 439 -21.96 -19.70 -1.70
CA GLU A 439 -22.80 -20.89 -1.51
C GLU A 439 -24.05 -20.56 -0.68
N LEU A 440 -23.90 -19.74 0.37
CA LEU A 440 -25.03 -19.27 1.18
C LEU A 440 -26.03 -18.46 0.35
N SER A 441 -25.58 -17.55 -0.52
CA SER A 441 -26.49 -16.79 -1.38
C SER A 441 -27.22 -17.67 -2.40
N LYS A 442 -26.56 -18.71 -2.93
CA LYS A 442 -27.23 -19.69 -3.80
C LYS A 442 -28.31 -20.49 -3.08
N ASN A 443 -28.11 -20.78 -1.80
CA ASN A 443 -29.08 -21.49 -0.98
C ASN A 443 -30.25 -20.59 -0.53
N TYR A 444 -30.02 -19.28 -0.40
CA TYR A 444 -31.01 -18.28 0.05
C TYR A 444 -31.05 -17.05 -0.88
N PRO A 445 -31.37 -17.21 -2.18
CA PRO A 445 -31.21 -16.15 -3.18
C PRO A 445 -32.11 -14.93 -2.97
N GLU A 446 -33.25 -15.10 -2.30
CA GLU A 446 -34.18 -14.00 -1.98
C GLU A 446 -33.79 -13.22 -0.72
N LEU A 447 -32.88 -13.79 0.09
CA LEU A 447 -32.50 -13.24 1.40
C LEU A 447 -31.05 -12.77 1.43
N VAL A 448 -30.13 -13.38 0.70
CA VAL A 448 -28.70 -13.11 0.82
C VAL A 448 -28.10 -12.71 -0.52
N SER A 449 -27.56 -11.49 -0.58
CA SER A 449 -26.82 -10.98 -1.72
C SER A 449 -25.36 -10.74 -1.32
N ILE A 450 -24.42 -11.14 -2.17
CA ILE A 450 -22.98 -11.08 -1.90
C ILE A 450 -22.27 -10.29 -2.99
N HIS A 451 -21.44 -9.34 -2.58
CA HIS A 451 -20.53 -8.64 -3.46
C HIS A 451 -19.07 -8.88 -3.03
N ILE A 452 -18.15 -8.83 -3.99
CA ILE A 452 -16.71 -8.94 -3.79
C ILE A 452 -16.05 -7.58 -4.02
N ALA A 453 -15.34 -7.07 -3.00
CA ALA A 453 -14.61 -5.81 -3.05
C ALA A 453 -13.13 -6.02 -3.40
N GLU A 454 -12.66 -5.27 -4.38
CA GLU A 454 -11.27 -5.22 -4.87
C GLU A 454 -10.41 -4.19 -4.11
N VAL A 455 -10.98 -3.50 -3.13
CA VAL A 455 -10.26 -2.61 -2.21
C VAL A 455 -10.26 -3.13 -0.79
N PRO A 456 -9.15 -3.02 -0.04
CA PRO A 456 -9.06 -3.57 1.31
C PRO A 456 -10.16 -3.01 2.24
N LEU A 457 -11.01 -3.88 2.77
CA LEU A 457 -11.96 -3.51 3.82
C LEU A 457 -11.19 -3.43 5.15
N MET A 458 -11.11 -2.21 5.69
CA MET A 458 -10.27 -1.89 6.87
C MET A 458 -11.02 -1.95 8.20
N ARG A 459 -12.31 -2.29 8.18
CA ARG A 459 -13.16 -2.44 9.36
C ARG A 459 -14.13 -3.61 9.15
N ARG A 460 -14.64 -4.16 10.26
CA ARG A 460 -15.86 -4.96 10.27
C ARG A 460 -17.02 -4.02 10.49
N TYR A 461 -18.00 -4.12 9.63
CA TYR A 461 -19.20 -3.30 9.63
C TYR A 461 -20.40 -4.22 9.73
N TYR A 462 -21.28 -3.93 10.68
CA TYR A 462 -22.59 -4.53 10.79
C TYR A 462 -23.62 -3.43 10.99
N ASN A 463 -24.68 -3.43 10.20
CA ASN A 463 -25.75 -2.47 10.33
C ASN A 463 -27.11 -3.15 10.29
N ILE A 464 -27.87 -2.99 11.37
CA ILE A 464 -29.23 -3.52 11.51
C ILE A 464 -30.19 -2.38 11.14
N ILE A 465 -30.91 -2.55 10.04
CA ILE A 465 -31.75 -1.51 9.44
C ILE A 465 -33.22 -1.88 9.68
N GLY A 466 -33.92 -1.04 10.43
CA GLY A 466 -35.38 -1.09 10.60
C GLY A 466 -36.08 -0.05 9.73
N VAL A 467 -37.41 0.04 9.89
CA VAL A 467 -38.26 0.96 9.10
C VAL A 467 -37.97 2.43 9.42
N GLU A 468 -37.84 2.76 10.70
CA GLU A 468 -37.72 4.13 11.20
C GLU A 468 -36.41 4.38 11.97
N ASN A 469 -35.65 3.32 12.26
CA ASN A 469 -34.42 3.38 13.03
C ASN A 469 -33.38 2.37 12.52
N GLY A 470 -32.15 2.50 13.02
CA GLY A 470 -31.05 1.62 12.68
C GLY A 470 -29.99 1.64 13.76
N LEU A 471 -29.26 0.53 13.86
CA LEU A 471 -28.17 0.36 14.81
C LEU A 471 -26.97 -0.26 14.11
N MET A 472 -25.85 0.44 14.18
CA MET A 472 -24.62 0.08 13.52
C MET A 472 -23.52 -0.22 14.51
N LYS A 473 -22.69 -1.21 14.19
CA LYS A 473 -21.43 -1.52 14.85
C LYS A 473 -20.31 -1.49 13.84
N VAL A 474 -19.33 -0.63 14.10
CA VAL A 474 -18.08 -0.53 13.35
C VAL A 474 -16.95 -0.99 14.25
N SER A 475 -16.20 -2.01 13.83
CA SER A 475 -15.02 -2.51 14.55
C SER A 475 -13.78 -2.42 13.67
N TYR A 476 -12.78 -1.68 14.14
CA TYR A 476 -11.54 -1.43 13.41
C TYR A 476 -10.58 -2.58 13.60
N TYR A 477 -10.06 -3.16 12.52
CA TYR A 477 -9.08 -4.23 12.66
C TYR A 477 -7.84 -3.70 13.38
N THR A 478 -7.59 -4.16 14.61
CA THR A 478 -6.33 -3.85 15.30
C THR A 478 -5.28 -4.89 14.91
N TYR A 479 -4.13 -4.41 14.47
CA TYR A 479 -3.05 -5.25 13.95
C TYR A 479 -2.47 -6.10 15.09
N GLY A 480 -2.13 -7.37 14.85
CA GLY A 480 -1.47 -8.19 15.88
C GLY A 480 -2.32 -8.48 17.13
N ASN A 481 -3.60 -8.14 17.13
CA ASN A 481 -4.55 -8.49 18.18
C ASN A 481 -5.13 -9.90 17.94
N PRO A 482 -4.89 -10.87 18.82
CA PRO A 482 -5.46 -12.21 18.68
C PRO A 482 -6.95 -12.28 19.09
N TYR A 483 -7.51 -11.22 19.68
CA TYR A 483 -8.87 -11.14 20.22
C TYR A 483 -9.70 -10.07 19.47
N PRO A 484 -10.34 -10.40 18.33
CA PRO A 484 -11.09 -9.42 17.52
C PRO A 484 -12.21 -8.70 18.28
N ASP A 485 -12.78 -9.31 19.32
CA ASP A 485 -13.76 -8.73 20.24
C ASP A 485 -13.20 -7.55 21.06
N GLN A 486 -11.88 -7.47 21.19
CA GLN A 486 -11.15 -6.37 21.83
C GLN A 486 -10.70 -5.28 20.84
N ASP A 487 -11.06 -5.40 19.56
CA ASP A 487 -10.83 -4.34 18.60
C ASP A 487 -11.53 -3.04 19.03
N CYS A 488 -10.94 -1.90 18.64
CA CYS A 488 -11.60 -0.62 18.77
C CYS A 488 -12.94 -0.69 18.04
N GLN A 489 -14.03 -0.37 18.73
CA GLN A 489 -15.36 -0.46 18.17
C GLN A 489 -16.24 0.69 18.62
N ILE A 490 -17.17 1.07 17.74
CA ILE A 490 -18.13 2.13 17.94
C ILE A 490 -19.50 1.56 17.61
N ILE A 491 -20.47 1.81 18.49
CA ILE A 491 -21.89 1.53 18.25
C ILE A 491 -22.57 2.87 17.98
N ILE A 492 -23.30 2.95 16.86
CA ILE A 492 -23.83 4.20 16.31
C ILE A 492 -25.32 4.00 16.05
N GLU A 493 -26.14 4.91 16.56
CA GLU A 493 -27.58 4.94 16.27
C GLU A 493 -27.86 5.76 15.02
N ALA A 494 -28.94 5.45 14.29
CA ALA A 494 -29.27 6.11 13.01
C ALA A 494 -29.41 7.65 13.07
N LEU A 495 -29.65 8.23 14.25
CA LEU A 495 -29.75 9.68 14.45
C LEU A 495 -28.38 10.38 14.53
N ASP A 496 -27.30 9.63 14.78
CA ASP A 496 -25.95 10.18 14.78
C ASP A 496 -25.48 10.45 13.35
N ASN A 497 -24.92 11.63 13.07
CA ASN A 497 -24.40 11.97 11.75
C ASN A 497 -23.33 11.00 11.24
N THR A 498 -22.63 10.31 12.15
CA THR A 498 -21.61 9.30 11.84
C THR A 498 -22.22 8.03 11.24
N TYR A 499 -23.50 7.78 11.50
CA TYR A 499 -24.20 6.69 10.84
C TYR A 499 -24.20 6.87 9.32
N LYS A 500 -24.43 8.11 8.85
CA LYS A 500 -24.43 8.44 7.42
C LYS A 500 -23.08 8.22 6.75
N LEU A 501 -21.97 8.50 7.44
CA LEU A 501 -20.64 8.24 6.90
C LEU A 501 -20.50 6.78 6.46
N TYR A 502 -20.76 5.86 7.39
CA TYR A 502 -20.52 4.44 7.14
C TYR A 502 -21.62 3.78 6.31
N SER A 503 -22.88 4.25 6.42
CA SER A 503 -23.94 3.77 5.52
C SER A 503 -23.67 4.18 4.08
N ASN A 504 -23.21 5.43 3.85
CA ASN A 504 -22.85 5.90 2.53
C ASN A 504 -21.61 5.15 1.99
N GLU A 505 -20.61 4.89 2.83
CA GLU A 505 -19.48 4.02 2.45
C GLU A 505 -19.99 2.63 2.02
N PHE A 506 -20.89 2.02 2.81
CA PHE A 506 -21.45 0.72 2.47
C PHE A 506 -22.15 0.76 1.11
N ASP A 507 -23.06 1.71 0.91
CA ASP A 507 -23.82 1.82 -0.34
C ASP A 507 -22.92 2.16 -1.53
N TYR A 508 -21.88 2.95 -1.31
CA TYR A 508 -20.89 3.25 -2.35
C TYR A 508 -20.11 1.99 -2.76
N LEU A 509 -19.59 1.25 -1.79
CA LEU A 509 -18.93 -0.03 -2.03
C LEU A 509 -19.89 -1.00 -2.72
N TRP A 510 -21.14 -1.11 -2.24
CA TRP A 510 -22.16 -1.98 -2.81
C TRP A 510 -22.46 -1.67 -4.28
N ASN A 511 -22.64 -0.39 -4.62
CA ASN A 511 -23.08 0.01 -5.96
C ASN A 511 -21.94 0.21 -6.95
N SER A 512 -20.71 0.46 -6.49
CA SER A 512 -19.62 0.91 -7.37
C SER A 512 -18.23 0.43 -6.99
N GLY A 513 -17.98 0.10 -5.71
CA GLY A 513 -16.67 -0.36 -5.21
C GLY A 513 -16.55 -1.87 -5.02
N SER A 514 -17.49 -2.64 -5.56
CA SER A 514 -17.54 -4.10 -5.51
C SER A 514 -18.39 -4.62 -6.67
N HIS A 515 -18.23 -5.90 -6.99
CA HIS A 515 -19.01 -6.58 -8.02
C HIS A 515 -19.84 -7.72 -7.42
N GLU A 516 -21.01 -7.98 -8.00
CA GLU A 516 -21.85 -9.11 -7.62
C GLU A 516 -21.10 -10.44 -7.85
N ALA A 517 -21.19 -11.34 -6.87
CA ALA A 517 -20.36 -12.55 -6.78
C ALA A 517 -20.87 -13.76 -7.59
#